data_AF-A0A7X0IBK5-F1
#
_entry.id   AF-A0A7X0IBK5-F1
#
_cell.length_a   1.000
_cell.length_b   1.000
_cell.length_c   1.000
_cell.angle_alpha   90.00
_cell.angle_beta   90.00
_cell.angle_gamma   90.00
#
_symmetry.space_group_name_H-M   'P 1'
#
loop_
_entity.id
_entity.type
_entity.pdbx_description
1 polymer ?
#
loop_
_entity_poly.entity_id
_entity_poly.type
_entity_poly.pdbx_seq_one_letter_code
_entity_poly.pdbx_strand_id
1 'polypeptide(L)'
;MSFGDDPDQEPWLRRWVAAHRKVLAIGTATIVLLALIAGGGWHLYQQSRKPLPPPAVALPEQTRFIVWLCQEEICPGPGTPRPGDVRRVETALRSMPEVVSIKFSRNRSQGSQHPGTIMDPATGHGIGPVFFDAFDGRLRRSSDFPAVAAKLKGMAVAQRLSTDFWFGKADVTVTLCGTSADEACSPFLIHDMTEEQKQAVLDRIREIDGVRQVYYEDRQHALTLQQHYHPETSRSDPPLILAAMKETYRVKMSGPDAVRRLQQALNGVPGVESVMSVAPFAY
;
A
#
# COMPACT_ATOMS: atom_id res chain seq x y z
N MET A 1 -65.35 -6.15 -2.13
CA MET A 1 -65.36 -7.59 -2.44
C MET A 1 -64.61 -8.28 -1.30
N SER A 2 -65.34 -9.00 -0.46
CA SER A 2 -64.81 -9.73 0.69
C SER A 2 -64.56 -11.16 0.26
N PHE A 3 -63.31 -11.61 0.22
CA PHE A 3 -63.00 -13.02 0.09
C PHE A 3 -63.35 -13.67 1.43
N GLY A 4 -64.52 -14.33 1.48
CA GLY A 4 -64.94 -15.10 2.65
C GLY A 4 -64.18 -16.40 2.69
N ASP A 5 -63.37 -16.59 3.73
CA ASP A 5 -62.80 -17.89 4.10
C ASP A 5 -63.95 -18.80 4.58
N ASP A 6 -64.36 -19.74 3.73
CA ASP A 6 -65.27 -20.82 4.09
C ASP A 6 -64.44 -22.02 4.62
N PRO A 7 -64.47 -22.32 5.93
CA PRO A 7 -63.60 -23.33 6.53
C PRO A 7 -63.92 -24.77 6.09
N ASP A 8 -65.03 -25.00 5.39
CA ASP A 8 -65.49 -26.31 4.93
C ASP A 8 -65.16 -26.64 3.46
N GLN A 9 -64.43 -25.77 2.74
CA GLN A 9 -64.33 -25.91 1.29
C GLN A 9 -63.56 -27.12 0.76
N GLU A 10 -62.68 -27.80 1.51
CA GLU A 10 -61.89 -28.91 0.92
C GLU A 10 -61.62 -30.11 1.85
N PRO A 11 -62.66 -30.90 2.22
CA PRO A 11 -62.50 -32.13 3.01
C PRO A 11 -61.60 -33.17 2.34
N TRP A 12 -61.51 -33.14 1.01
CA TRP A 12 -60.62 -34.01 0.23
C TRP A 12 -59.14 -33.66 0.43
N LEU A 13 -58.79 -32.37 0.53
CA LEU A 13 -57.41 -31.89 0.74
C LEU A 13 -56.93 -32.25 2.15
N ARG A 14 -57.80 -32.13 3.17
CA ARG A 14 -57.48 -32.58 4.53
C ARG A 14 -57.15 -34.08 4.58
N ARG A 15 -57.91 -34.93 3.89
CA ARG A 15 -57.63 -36.37 3.79
C ARG A 15 -56.33 -36.65 3.03
N TRP A 16 -56.09 -35.90 1.95
CA TRP A 16 -54.86 -36.04 1.16
C TRP A 16 -53.61 -35.65 1.95
N VAL A 17 -53.63 -34.50 2.64
CA VAL A 17 -52.54 -34.05 3.51
C VAL A 17 -52.29 -35.04 4.65
N ALA A 18 -53.35 -35.59 5.26
CA ALA A 18 -53.22 -36.61 6.29
C ALA A 18 -52.54 -37.88 5.76
N ALA A 19 -52.93 -38.35 4.56
CA ALA A 19 -52.32 -39.53 3.92
C ALA A 19 -50.86 -39.29 3.51
N HIS A 20 -50.50 -38.07 3.10
CA HIS A 20 -49.16 -37.73 2.61
C HIS A 20 -48.30 -36.98 3.64
N ARG A 21 -48.74 -36.89 4.90
CA ARG A 21 -48.08 -36.08 5.95
C ARG A 21 -46.59 -36.38 6.08
N LYS A 22 -46.19 -37.66 5.99
CA LYS A 22 -44.77 -38.07 6.06
C LYS A 22 -43.97 -37.58 4.85
N VAL A 23 -44.53 -37.70 3.65
CA VAL A 23 -43.88 -37.26 2.40
C VAL A 23 -43.74 -35.74 2.40
N LEU A 24 -44.79 -35.02 2.81
CA LEU A 24 -44.75 -33.57 2.97
C LEU A 24 -43.71 -33.14 4.02
N ALA A 25 -43.67 -33.81 5.19
CA ALA A 25 -42.69 -33.50 6.22
C ALA A 25 -41.24 -33.73 5.74
N ILE A 26 -40.97 -34.83 5.03
CA ILE A 26 -39.66 -35.11 4.44
C ILE A 26 -39.32 -34.08 3.36
N GLY A 27 -40.28 -33.74 2.49
CA GLY A 27 -40.10 -32.72 1.46
C GLY A 27 -39.73 -31.37 2.06
N THR A 28 -40.50 -30.90 3.06
CA THR A 28 -40.21 -29.65 3.76
C THR A 28 -38.86 -29.69 4.46
N ALA A 29 -38.53 -30.77 5.18
CA ALA A 29 -37.23 -30.92 5.83
C ALA A 29 -36.06 -30.87 4.82
N THR A 30 -36.24 -31.48 3.65
CA THR A 30 -35.24 -31.46 2.57
C THR A 30 -35.06 -30.06 1.99
N ILE A 31 -36.16 -29.34 1.73
CA ILE A 31 -36.11 -27.95 1.24
C ILE A 31 -35.40 -27.04 2.24
N VAL A 32 -35.72 -27.16 3.52
CA VAL A 32 -35.07 -26.38 4.59
C VAL A 32 -33.57 -26.70 4.65
N LEU A 33 -33.20 -27.98 4.59
CA LEU A 33 -31.79 -28.38 4.60
C LEU A 33 -31.02 -27.81 3.39
N LEU A 34 -31.59 -27.89 2.18
CA LEU A 34 -30.99 -27.32 0.98
C LEU A 34 -30.85 -25.79 1.07
N ALA A 35 -31.86 -25.11 1.59
CA ALA A 35 -31.81 -23.66 1.81
C ALA A 35 -30.72 -23.27 2.82
N LEU A 36 -30.54 -24.04 3.89
CA LEU A 36 -29.47 -23.82 4.88
C LEU A 36 -28.08 -24.06 4.28
N ILE A 37 -27.90 -25.12 3.48
CA ILE A 37 -26.63 -25.39 2.79
C ILE A 37 -26.32 -24.30 1.78
N ALA A 38 -27.30 -23.88 0.96
CA ALA A 38 -27.12 -22.82 -0.01
C ALA A 38 -26.80 -21.48 0.66
N GLY A 39 -27.52 -21.13 1.74
CA GLY A 39 -27.27 -19.93 2.54
C GLY A 39 -25.89 -19.96 3.21
N GLY A 40 -25.51 -21.08 3.81
CA GLY A 40 -24.19 -21.27 4.42
C GLY A 40 -23.05 -21.19 3.38
N GLY A 41 -23.23 -21.84 2.23
CA GLY A 41 -22.29 -21.79 1.11
C GLY A 41 -22.13 -20.38 0.55
N TRP A 42 -23.24 -19.66 0.35
CA TRP A 42 -23.21 -18.25 -0.07
C TRP A 42 -22.50 -17.35 0.94
N HIS A 43 -22.75 -17.55 2.24
CA HIS A 43 -22.08 -16.80 3.29
C HIS A 43 -20.56 -17.03 3.29
N LEU A 44 -20.13 -18.29 3.18
CA LEU A 44 -18.72 -18.64 3.09
C LEU A 44 -18.07 -18.10 1.81
N TYR A 45 -18.79 -18.13 0.69
CA TYR A 45 -18.35 -17.52 -0.55
C TYR A 45 -18.13 -16.00 -0.40
N GLN A 46 -19.08 -15.29 0.21
CA GLN A 46 -18.94 -13.85 0.48
C GLN A 46 -17.78 -13.54 1.44
N GLN A 47 -17.60 -14.35 2.49
CA GLN A 47 -16.46 -14.25 3.41
C GLN A 47 -15.13 -14.45 2.69
N SER A 48 -15.04 -15.46 1.81
CA SER A 48 -13.83 -15.73 1.00
C SER A 48 -13.51 -14.61 0.01
N ARG A 49 -14.52 -13.79 -0.33
CA ARG A 49 -14.39 -12.58 -1.14
C ARG A 49 -14.12 -11.33 -0.32
N LYS A 50 -13.80 -11.41 0.97
CA LYS A 50 -13.24 -10.24 1.66
C LYS A 50 -11.72 -10.16 1.42
N PRO A 51 -11.16 -8.95 1.30
CA PRO A 51 -9.70 -8.79 1.26
C PRO A 51 -9.13 -9.17 2.62
N LEU A 52 -7.88 -9.63 2.64
CA LEU A 52 -7.18 -9.97 3.88
C LEU A 52 -6.76 -8.69 4.63
N PRO A 53 -6.73 -8.68 5.98
CA PRO A 53 -6.12 -7.57 6.72
C PRO A 53 -4.60 -7.55 6.52
N PRO A 54 -3.92 -6.43 6.81
CA PRO A 54 -2.46 -6.39 6.75
C PRO A 54 -1.82 -7.50 7.61
N PRO A 55 -0.74 -8.14 7.13
CA PRO A 55 -0.10 -9.23 7.88
C PRO A 55 0.35 -8.77 9.27
N ALA A 56 -0.02 -9.50 10.32
CA ALA A 56 0.38 -9.22 11.70
C ALA A 56 1.83 -9.64 11.97
N VAL A 57 2.78 -9.03 11.27
CA VAL A 57 4.23 -9.26 11.43
C VAL A 57 4.92 -7.98 11.92
N ALA A 58 6.07 -8.15 12.57
CA ALA A 58 6.85 -7.01 13.04
C ALA A 58 7.24 -6.08 11.88
N LEU A 59 7.23 -4.77 12.15
CA LEU A 59 7.68 -3.76 11.20
C LEU A 59 9.19 -3.93 10.92
N PRO A 60 9.64 -3.71 9.67
CA PRO A 60 11.04 -3.88 9.31
C PRO A 60 11.94 -2.86 10.01
N GLU A 61 13.14 -3.27 10.42
CA GLU A 61 14.11 -2.35 11.02
C GLU A 61 14.65 -1.35 9.98
N GLN A 62 14.57 -0.05 10.30
CA GLN A 62 15.04 1.03 9.44
C GLN A 62 16.51 1.37 9.70
N THR A 63 17.40 0.43 9.39
CA THR A 63 18.85 0.58 9.62
C THR A 63 19.63 1.06 8.40
N ARG A 64 19.02 1.11 7.21
CA ARG A 64 19.73 1.54 6.00
C ARG A 64 19.67 3.05 5.86
N PHE A 65 20.74 3.63 5.32
CA PHE A 65 20.81 5.03 4.97
C PHE A 65 21.66 5.22 3.71
N ILE A 66 21.46 6.34 3.04
CA ILE A 66 22.27 6.82 1.93
C ILE A 66 22.85 8.19 2.28
N VAL A 67 24.08 8.44 1.85
CA VAL A 67 24.74 9.74 2.01
C VAL A 67 25.17 10.24 0.66
N TRP A 68 24.57 11.33 0.19
CA TRP A 68 24.97 12.02 -1.03
C TRP A 68 26.00 13.10 -0.72
N LEU A 69 27.08 13.10 -1.50
CA LEU A 69 28.10 14.14 -1.39
C LEU A 69 27.56 15.47 -1.90
N CYS A 70 27.83 16.56 -1.18
CA CYS A 70 27.46 17.89 -1.65
C CYS A 70 28.11 18.18 -3.00
N GLN A 71 27.27 18.50 -4.00
CA GLN A 71 27.64 19.14 -5.26
C GLN A 71 27.04 20.56 -5.28
N GLU A 72 27.50 21.43 -6.19
CA GLU A 72 27.10 22.84 -6.26
C GLU A 72 25.57 23.04 -6.24
N GLU A 73 24.82 22.11 -6.82
CA GLU A 73 23.36 22.16 -6.95
C GLU A 73 22.60 21.66 -5.70
N ILE A 74 23.21 20.79 -4.88
CA ILE A 74 22.52 20.15 -3.73
C ILE A 74 22.70 20.97 -2.44
N CYS A 75 23.77 21.76 -2.35
CA CYS A 75 24.15 22.48 -1.14
C CYS A 75 24.42 23.99 -1.42
N PRO A 76 23.40 24.82 -1.72
CA PRO A 76 23.61 26.25 -1.96
C PRO A 76 23.79 27.00 -0.62
N GLY A 77 24.98 27.52 -0.37
CA GLY A 77 25.23 28.42 0.77
C GLY A 77 26.67 28.97 0.82
N PRO A 78 26.88 30.21 1.30
CA PRO A 78 28.23 30.73 1.54
C PRO A 78 28.95 29.84 2.58
N GLY A 79 30.11 29.27 2.20
CA GLY A 79 30.75 28.20 2.97
C GLY A 79 30.52 26.79 2.41
N THR A 80 30.10 26.69 1.14
CA THR A 80 30.03 25.43 0.36
C THR A 80 31.28 24.57 0.62
N PRO A 81 31.13 23.32 1.09
CA PRO A 81 32.26 22.42 1.14
C PRO A 81 32.80 22.25 -0.28
N ARG A 82 34.13 22.35 -0.45
CA ARG A 82 34.83 21.85 -1.65
C ARG A 82 34.27 20.46 -2.01
N PRO A 83 34.23 20.04 -3.30
CA PRO A 83 33.72 18.74 -3.72
C PRO A 83 33.94 17.70 -2.64
N GLY A 84 32.85 17.23 -2.02
CA GLY A 84 32.91 16.55 -0.73
C GLY A 84 33.94 15.43 -0.82
N ASP A 85 35.09 15.60 -0.15
CA ASP A 85 36.18 14.64 -0.25
C ASP A 85 35.61 13.29 0.18
N VAL A 86 35.47 12.36 -0.78
CA VAL A 86 34.98 11.00 -0.54
C VAL A 86 35.67 10.44 0.71
N ARG A 87 36.98 10.69 0.83
CA ARG A 87 37.81 10.32 2.00
C ARG A 87 37.37 10.97 3.30
N ARG A 88 37.01 12.25 3.30
CA ARG A 88 36.55 12.98 4.50
C ARG A 88 35.22 12.42 5.00
N VAL A 89 34.25 12.24 4.10
CA VAL A 89 32.94 11.66 4.44
C VAL A 89 33.09 10.19 4.86
N GLU A 90 33.91 9.42 4.15
CA GLU A 90 34.22 8.04 4.51
C GLU A 90 34.87 7.93 5.89
N THR A 91 35.87 8.77 6.17
CA THR A 91 36.55 8.79 7.48
C THR A 91 35.58 9.16 8.59
N ALA A 92 34.73 10.16 8.36
CA ALA A 92 33.70 10.55 9.31
C ALA A 92 32.76 9.37 9.59
N LEU A 93 32.21 8.73 8.55
CA LEU A 93 31.32 7.57 8.68
C LEU A 93 31.98 6.39 9.41
N ARG A 94 33.23 6.05 9.07
CA ARG A 94 33.97 4.95 9.72
C ARG A 94 34.33 5.22 11.18
N SER A 95 34.39 6.48 11.58
CA SER A 95 34.66 6.88 12.98
C SER A 95 33.44 6.79 13.89
N MET A 96 32.24 6.60 13.33
CA MET A 96 30.98 6.58 14.09
C MET A 96 30.67 5.16 14.59
N PRO A 97 30.56 4.92 15.90
CA PRO A 97 30.13 3.61 16.43
C PRO A 97 28.69 3.23 16.03
N GLU A 98 27.89 4.23 15.66
CA GLU A 98 26.52 4.09 15.13
C GLU A 98 26.48 3.42 13.75
N VAL A 99 27.57 3.47 12.98
CA VAL A 99 27.65 2.96 11.61
C VAL A 99 28.32 1.59 11.61
N VAL A 100 27.62 0.58 11.11
CA VAL A 100 28.08 -0.82 11.03
C VAL A 100 28.89 -1.06 9.76
N SER A 101 28.41 -0.54 8.64
CA SER A 101 29.04 -0.74 7.34
C SER A 101 28.72 0.42 6.40
N ILE A 102 29.66 0.69 5.49
CA ILE A 102 29.47 1.61 4.38
C ILE A 102 30.01 1.00 3.10
N LYS A 103 29.36 1.29 1.98
CA LYS A 103 29.80 0.97 0.63
C LYS A 103 29.73 2.24 -0.20
N PHE A 104 30.86 2.64 -0.76
CA PHE A 104 30.89 3.75 -1.70
C PHE A 104 30.49 3.26 -3.09
N SER A 105 29.59 4.01 -3.71
CA SER A 105 29.11 3.78 -5.06
C SER A 105 29.42 5.02 -5.90
N ARG A 106 30.40 4.90 -6.81
CA ARG A 106 30.75 5.96 -7.77
C ARG A 106 29.85 5.81 -9.00
N ASN A 107 29.12 6.86 -9.36
CA ASN A 107 28.12 6.74 -10.41
C ASN A 107 28.65 7.24 -11.76
N ARG A 108 29.02 6.31 -12.66
CA ARG A 108 29.47 6.64 -14.04
C ARG A 108 28.44 6.30 -15.13
N SER A 109 27.30 5.69 -14.83
CA SER A 109 26.29 5.36 -15.86
C SER A 109 24.94 4.93 -15.26
N GLN A 110 23.87 5.61 -15.69
CA GLN A 110 22.45 5.26 -15.93
C GLN A 110 21.76 4.01 -15.31
N GLY A 111 22.33 3.31 -14.32
CA GLY A 111 21.83 2.03 -13.81
C GLY A 111 21.84 1.87 -12.28
N SER A 112 22.09 2.93 -11.52
CA SER A 112 22.07 2.85 -10.05
C SER A 112 20.65 2.78 -9.50
N GLN A 113 20.46 1.98 -8.45
CA GLN A 113 19.19 1.69 -7.76
C GLN A 113 18.53 2.88 -7.05
N HIS A 114 19.16 4.07 -7.06
CA HIS A 114 18.74 5.25 -6.31
C HIS A 114 18.82 6.52 -7.18
N PRO A 115 17.87 6.74 -8.11
CA PRO A 115 17.73 8.03 -8.75
C PRO A 115 17.32 9.07 -7.69
N GLY A 116 18.10 10.13 -7.51
CA GLY A 116 17.63 11.32 -6.82
C GLY A 116 16.83 12.20 -7.79
N THR A 117 15.89 12.99 -7.31
CA THR A 117 15.21 14.01 -8.11
C THR A 117 15.60 15.37 -7.57
N ILE A 118 16.28 16.20 -8.37
CA ILE A 118 16.48 17.61 -8.01
C ILE A 118 15.17 18.33 -8.32
N MET A 119 14.60 19.04 -7.35
CA MET A 119 13.46 19.91 -7.60
C MET A 119 13.96 21.24 -8.14
N ASP A 120 13.52 21.65 -9.33
CA ASP A 120 13.75 22.99 -9.84
C ASP A 120 13.03 24.00 -8.94
N PRO A 121 13.74 24.91 -8.25
CA PRO A 121 13.11 25.87 -7.36
C PRO A 121 12.25 26.92 -8.10
N ALA A 122 12.43 27.13 -9.41
CA ALA A 122 11.64 28.07 -10.20
C ALA A 122 10.34 27.46 -10.72
N THR A 123 10.33 26.17 -11.05
CA THR A 123 9.18 25.50 -11.70
C THR A 123 8.51 24.44 -10.82
N GLY A 124 9.13 24.05 -9.70
CA GLY A 124 8.67 22.95 -8.85
C GLY A 124 8.74 21.58 -9.52
N HIS A 125 9.29 21.49 -10.75
CA HIS A 125 9.38 20.23 -11.49
C HIS A 125 10.67 19.48 -11.13
N GLY A 126 10.57 18.16 -11.03
CA GLY A 126 11.72 17.29 -10.84
C GLY A 126 12.60 17.25 -12.09
N ILE A 127 13.86 17.68 -11.98
CA ILE A 127 14.89 17.59 -13.01
C ILE A 127 15.45 16.15 -13.01
N GLY A 128 14.66 15.19 -13.51
CA GLY A 128 15.09 13.83 -13.84
C GLY A 128 15.82 13.04 -12.73
N PRO A 129 16.28 11.81 -13.03
CA PRO A 129 17.13 11.07 -12.12
C PRO A 129 18.54 11.65 -12.14
N VAL A 130 18.91 12.39 -11.10
CA VAL A 130 20.30 12.83 -10.91
C VAL A 130 21.05 11.79 -10.10
N PHE A 131 22.18 11.38 -10.66
CA PHE A 131 23.00 10.28 -10.20
C PHE A 131 24.20 10.82 -9.43
N PHE A 132 24.10 10.81 -8.11
CA PHE A 132 25.17 11.31 -7.24
C PHE A 132 26.10 10.18 -6.79
N ASP A 133 27.38 10.52 -6.62
CA ASP A 133 28.28 9.69 -5.82
C ASP A 133 27.74 9.61 -4.39
N ALA A 134 27.59 8.39 -3.89
CA ALA A 134 26.91 8.14 -2.63
C ALA A 134 27.57 7.04 -1.80
N PHE A 135 27.35 7.10 -0.49
CA PHE A 135 27.60 5.98 0.40
C PHE A 135 26.29 5.31 0.78
N ASP A 136 26.20 4.01 0.51
CA ASP A 136 25.20 3.13 1.09
C ASP A 136 25.69 2.68 2.47
N GLY A 137 24.89 2.92 3.50
CA GLY A 137 25.26 2.63 4.88
C GLY A 137 24.26 1.76 5.61
N ARG A 138 24.74 1.10 6.67
CA ARG A 138 23.90 0.42 7.66
C ARG A 138 24.25 0.92 9.06
N LEU A 139 23.22 1.31 9.80
CA LEU A 139 23.27 1.70 11.20
C LEU A 139 23.24 0.48 12.11
N ARG A 140 23.72 0.66 13.34
CA ARG A 140 23.59 -0.31 14.41
C ARG A 140 22.13 -0.42 14.87
N ARG A 141 21.46 0.73 15.05
CA ARG A 141 20.03 0.83 15.36
C ARG A 141 19.39 1.93 14.53
N SER A 142 18.11 1.76 14.22
CA SER A 142 17.29 2.76 13.52
C SER A 142 17.28 4.13 14.22
N SER A 143 17.34 4.14 15.56
CA SER A 143 17.38 5.35 16.39
C SER A 143 18.69 6.13 16.30
N ASP A 144 19.76 5.55 15.74
CA ASP A 144 21.07 6.20 15.67
C ASP A 144 21.17 7.17 14.47
N PHE A 145 20.20 7.16 13.54
CA PHE A 145 20.21 7.99 12.33
C PHE A 145 20.36 9.51 12.61
N PRO A 146 19.64 10.13 13.57
CA PRO A 146 19.79 11.56 13.83
C PRO A 146 21.20 11.96 14.24
N ALA A 147 21.93 11.10 14.96
CA ALA A 147 23.32 11.35 15.34
C ALA A 147 24.26 11.32 14.13
N VAL A 148 24.05 10.36 13.22
CA VAL A 148 24.80 10.27 11.95
C VAL A 148 24.51 11.48 11.06
N ALA A 149 23.23 11.84 10.87
CA ALA A 149 22.83 12.99 10.07
C ALA A 149 23.41 14.31 10.63
N ALA A 150 23.37 14.50 11.95
CA ALA A 150 23.95 15.68 12.61
C ALA A 150 25.46 15.79 12.38
N LYS A 151 26.20 14.67 12.45
CA LYS A 151 27.65 14.67 12.19
C LYS A 151 28.02 14.94 10.73
N LEU A 152 27.12 14.66 9.78
CA LEU A 152 27.34 14.88 8.36
C LEU A 152 26.91 16.27 7.88
N LYS A 153 26.21 17.04 8.72
CA LYS A 153 25.74 18.38 8.40
C LYS A 153 26.87 19.26 7.88
N GLY A 154 26.67 19.85 6.70
CA GLY A 154 27.66 20.70 6.02
C GLY A 154 28.79 19.96 5.30
N MET A 155 28.80 18.61 5.30
CA MET A 155 29.71 17.78 4.50
C MET A 155 28.95 16.98 3.42
N ALA A 156 27.76 16.50 3.77
CA ALA A 156 26.94 15.64 2.93
C ALA A 156 25.48 15.68 3.37
N VAL A 157 24.58 15.22 2.50
CA VAL A 157 23.16 15.01 2.83
C VAL A 157 22.96 13.53 3.13
N ALA A 158 22.48 13.22 4.33
CA ALA A 158 22.14 11.85 4.71
C ALA A 158 20.62 11.66 4.71
N GLN A 159 20.15 10.57 4.11
CA GLN A 159 18.75 10.16 4.14
C GLN A 159 18.64 8.71 4.62
N ARG A 160 17.62 8.43 5.42
CA ARG A 160 17.25 7.07 5.77
C ARG A 160 16.64 6.38 4.55
N LEU A 161 17.05 5.14 4.28
CA LEU A 161 16.41 4.30 3.28
C LEU A 161 15.43 3.37 3.99
N SER A 162 14.16 3.76 3.98
CA SER A 162 13.11 3.02 4.65
C SER A 162 12.77 1.75 3.87
N THR A 163 12.91 0.58 4.48
CA THR A 163 12.47 -0.69 3.90
C THR A 163 10.95 -0.72 3.90
N ASP A 164 10.35 -0.96 2.74
CA ASP A 164 8.90 -1.05 2.60
C ASP A 164 8.39 -2.33 3.29
N PHE A 165 7.46 -2.17 4.22
CA PHE A 165 6.76 -3.26 4.90
C PHE A 165 6.11 -4.22 3.91
N TRP A 166 5.55 -3.72 2.80
CA TRP A 166 4.85 -4.54 1.82
C TRP A 166 5.79 -5.30 0.89
N PHE A 167 7.09 -4.98 0.88
CA PHE A 167 8.05 -5.66 0.04
C PHE A 167 8.07 -7.18 0.33
N GLY A 168 7.94 -7.97 -0.73
CA GLY A 168 7.80 -9.43 -0.68
C GLY A 168 6.41 -9.94 -0.31
N LYS A 169 5.59 -9.14 0.38
CA LYS A 169 4.21 -9.49 0.82
C LYS A 169 3.16 -9.15 -0.23
N ALA A 170 3.36 -8.05 -0.93
CA ALA A 170 2.58 -7.65 -2.09
C ALA A 170 3.54 -7.25 -3.22
N ASP A 171 3.03 -7.28 -4.45
CA ASP A 171 3.79 -6.93 -5.64
C ASP A 171 3.26 -5.63 -6.27
N VAL A 172 1.99 -5.28 -6.01
CA VAL A 172 1.34 -4.06 -6.51
C VAL A 172 0.56 -3.37 -5.39
N THR A 173 0.57 -2.05 -5.41
CA THR A 173 -0.28 -1.16 -4.62
C THR A 173 -1.29 -0.51 -5.54
N VAL A 174 -2.57 -0.70 -5.26
CA VAL A 174 -3.68 0.00 -5.92
C VAL A 174 -4.20 1.01 -4.92
N THR A 175 -3.90 2.29 -5.14
CA THR A 175 -4.35 3.38 -4.29
C THR A 175 -5.77 3.74 -4.67
N LEU A 176 -6.66 3.75 -3.68
CA LEU A 176 -8.06 4.11 -3.87
C LEU A 176 -8.22 5.62 -3.85
N CYS A 177 -9.16 6.12 -4.65
CA CYS A 177 -9.54 7.51 -4.61
C CYS A 177 -9.98 7.92 -3.19
N GLY A 178 -9.56 9.10 -2.78
CA GLY A 178 -10.06 9.75 -1.57
C GLY A 178 -10.64 11.12 -1.93
N THR A 179 -10.50 12.09 -1.03
CA THR A 179 -10.67 13.51 -1.35
C THR A 179 -9.54 13.98 -2.28
N SER A 180 -9.67 13.75 -3.58
CA SER A 180 -8.72 14.17 -4.62
C SER A 180 -9.46 14.75 -5.80
N ALA A 181 -8.83 15.70 -6.50
CA ALA A 181 -9.40 16.39 -7.66
C ALA A 181 -9.04 15.74 -9.01
N ASP A 182 -8.43 14.54 -9.01
CA ASP A 182 -8.01 13.86 -10.24
C ASP A 182 -9.21 13.42 -11.09
N GLU A 183 -9.13 13.50 -12.42
CA GLU A 183 -10.27 13.15 -13.29
C GLU A 183 -10.75 11.69 -13.13
N ALA A 184 -9.84 10.76 -12.84
CA ALA A 184 -10.16 9.35 -12.52
C ALA A 184 -10.84 9.18 -11.14
N CYS A 185 -10.61 10.15 -10.26
CA CYS A 185 -11.20 10.26 -8.94
C CYS A 185 -12.20 11.41 -8.94
N SER A 186 -13.41 11.16 -9.47
CA SER A 186 -14.49 12.14 -9.68
C SER A 186 -14.24 13.47 -8.96
N PRO A 187 -14.10 14.61 -9.67
CA PRO A 187 -13.75 15.89 -9.05
C PRO A 187 -14.80 16.39 -8.03
N PHE A 188 -15.94 15.69 -7.91
CA PHE A 188 -17.01 15.90 -6.94
C PHE A 188 -16.96 14.95 -5.74
N LEU A 189 -15.99 14.02 -5.66
CA LEU A 189 -15.74 13.22 -4.47
C LEU A 189 -15.07 14.09 -3.40
N ILE A 190 -15.89 14.84 -2.69
CA ILE A 190 -15.53 15.54 -1.44
C ILE A 190 -15.49 14.55 -0.26
N HIS A 191 -15.72 13.25 -0.53
CA HIS A 191 -15.87 12.20 0.46
C HIS A 191 -15.11 10.94 0.06
N ASP A 192 -14.79 10.14 1.07
CA ASP A 192 -14.16 8.83 0.90
C ASP A 192 -15.03 7.91 0.03
N MET A 193 -14.39 6.94 -0.64
CA MET A 193 -15.13 5.94 -1.40
C MET A 193 -16.12 5.18 -0.52
N THR A 194 -17.32 4.95 -1.03
CA THR A 194 -18.29 4.09 -0.37
C THR A 194 -17.82 2.63 -0.41
N GLU A 195 -18.33 1.80 0.49
CA GLU A 195 -17.98 0.38 0.53
C GLU A 195 -18.35 -0.34 -0.77
N GLU A 196 -19.41 0.08 -1.45
CA GLU A 196 -19.80 -0.45 -2.77
C GLU A 196 -18.77 -0.10 -3.85
N GLN A 197 -18.22 1.12 -3.82
CA GLN A 197 -17.19 1.54 -4.77
C GLN A 197 -15.88 0.79 -4.52
N LYS A 198 -15.49 0.60 -3.25
CA LYS A 198 -14.33 -0.21 -2.87
C LYS A 198 -14.50 -1.66 -3.33
N GLN A 199 -15.69 -2.23 -3.11
CA GLN A 199 -16.01 -3.59 -3.55
C GLN A 199 -15.96 -3.73 -5.08
N ALA A 200 -16.41 -2.72 -5.84
CA ALA A 200 -16.31 -2.73 -7.30
C ALA A 200 -14.85 -2.77 -7.78
N VAL A 201 -13.96 -1.98 -7.16
CA VAL A 201 -12.52 -2.03 -7.46
C VAL A 201 -11.92 -3.39 -7.06
N LEU A 202 -12.27 -3.92 -5.90
CA LEU A 202 -11.81 -5.24 -5.45
C LEU A 202 -12.25 -6.37 -6.40
N ASP A 203 -13.48 -6.31 -6.89
CA ASP A 203 -13.99 -7.27 -7.85
C ASP A 203 -13.22 -7.19 -9.16
N ARG A 204 -12.96 -5.96 -9.65
CA ARG A 204 -12.14 -5.74 -10.83
C ARG A 204 -10.71 -6.26 -10.67
N ILE A 205 -10.11 -6.09 -9.50
CA ILE A 205 -8.79 -6.66 -9.18
C ILE A 205 -8.83 -8.18 -9.33
N ARG A 206 -9.85 -8.84 -8.78
CA ARG A 206 -9.94 -10.31 -8.77
C ARG A 206 -10.26 -10.95 -10.11
N GLU A 207 -10.88 -10.22 -11.03
CA GLU A 207 -11.08 -10.66 -12.40
C GLU A 207 -9.75 -10.84 -13.18
N ILE A 208 -8.65 -10.30 -12.67
CA ILE A 208 -7.35 -10.33 -13.35
C ILE A 208 -6.63 -11.66 -13.08
N ASP A 209 -6.33 -12.37 -14.17
CA ASP A 209 -5.59 -13.62 -14.12
C ASP A 209 -4.21 -13.47 -13.46
N GLY A 210 -4.01 -14.26 -12.41
CA GLY A 210 -2.76 -14.33 -11.69
C GLY A 210 -2.72 -13.53 -10.39
N VAL A 211 -3.84 -12.93 -9.96
CA VAL A 211 -3.99 -12.45 -8.58
C VAL A 211 -4.01 -13.65 -7.62
N ARG A 212 -3.14 -13.64 -6.62
CA ARG A 212 -3.06 -14.68 -5.58
C ARG A 212 -3.77 -14.27 -4.30
N GLN A 213 -3.46 -13.06 -3.83
CA GLN A 213 -3.99 -12.52 -2.58
C GLN A 213 -4.22 -11.03 -2.73
N VAL A 214 -5.26 -10.53 -2.08
CA VAL A 214 -5.54 -9.09 -1.99
C VAL A 214 -5.65 -8.76 -0.52
N TYR A 215 -4.81 -7.84 -0.06
CA TYR A 215 -4.90 -7.25 1.26
C TYR A 215 -5.55 -5.87 1.16
N TYR A 216 -6.27 -5.50 2.20
CA TYR A 216 -6.79 -4.15 2.36
C TYR A 216 -5.99 -3.43 3.45
N GLU A 217 -5.40 -2.31 3.08
CA GLU A 217 -4.74 -1.40 4.01
C GLU A 217 -5.63 -0.18 4.23
N ASP A 218 -6.10 -0.04 5.47
CA ASP A 218 -6.82 1.14 5.89
C ASP A 218 -5.88 2.32 6.21
N ARG A 219 -6.47 3.49 6.42
CA ARG A 219 -5.74 4.72 6.74
C ARG A 219 -4.92 4.64 8.03
N GLN A 220 -5.39 3.87 9.02
CA GLN A 220 -4.73 3.78 10.32
C GLN A 220 -3.44 2.97 10.22
N HIS A 221 -3.48 1.87 9.47
CA HIS A 221 -2.29 1.09 9.14
C HIS A 221 -1.32 1.90 8.27
N ALA A 222 -1.83 2.59 7.24
CA ALA A 222 -1.02 3.47 6.40
C ALA A 222 -0.31 4.57 7.22
N LEU A 223 -1.02 5.21 8.17
CA LEU A 223 -0.44 6.20 9.08
C LEU A 223 0.67 5.60 9.95
N THR A 224 0.45 4.39 10.47
CA THR A 224 1.43 3.68 11.30
C THR A 224 2.70 3.39 10.51
N LEU A 225 2.58 2.95 9.25
CA LEU A 225 3.72 2.75 8.36
C LEU A 225 4.43 4.07 8.05
N GLN A 226 3.69 5.15 7.77
CA GLN A 226 4.27 6.45 7.44
C GLN A 226 5.09 7.03 8.62
N GLN A 227 4.57 6.91 9.85
CA GLN A 227 5.28 7.28 11.07
C GLN A 227 6.52 6.42 11.30
N HIS A 228 6.45 5.14 10.95
CA HIS A 228 7.59 4.22 11.05
C HIS A 228 8.69 4.50 10.02
N TYR A 229 8.32 4.89 8.80
CA TYR A 229 9.26 5.25 7.73
C TYR A 229 9.91 6.61 7.97
N HIS A 230 9.20 7.53 8.60
CA HIS A 230 9.64 8.91 8.80
C HIS A 230 9.49 9.34 10.26
N PRO A 231 10.24 8.75 11.21
CA PRO A 231 10.10 9.08 12.62
C PRO A 231 10.54 10.52 12.94
N GLU A 232 11.28 11.17 12.03
CA GLU A 232 11.78 12.54 12.18
C GLU A 232 10.87 13.65 11.62
N THR A 233 9.83 13.35 10.83
CA THR A 233 9.02 14.37 10.11
C THR A 233 8.10 15.21 10.98
N SER A 234 8.22 15.12 12.31
CA SER A 234 7.45 15.94 13.25
C SER A 234 7.81 17.45 13.22
N ARG A 235 8.81 17.89 12.44
CA ARG A 235 9.42 19.23 12.62
C ARG A 235 9.29 20.21 11.44
N SER A 236 8.90 19.78 10.24
CA SER A 236 8.87 20.70 9.07
C SER A 236 7.89 20.33 7.93
N ASP A 237 7.28 19.15 7.96
CA ASP A 237 6.32 18.69 6.94
C ASP A 237 4.87 18.88 7.39
N PRO A 238 3.87 18.85 6.49
CA PRO A 238 2.47 18.78 6.89
C PRO A 238 2.30 17.66 7.90
N PRO A 239 1.57 17.88 9.00
CA PRO A 239 1.45 16.87 10.03
C PRO A 239 0.95 15.56 9.40
N LEU A 240 1.59 14.45 9.74
CA LEU A 240 1.14 13.11 9.37
C LEU A 240 -0.21 12.86 10.04
N ILE A 241 -1.28 13.28 9.37
CA ILE A 241 -2.66 13.19 9.84
C ILE A 241 -3.39 12.09 9.09
N LEU A 242 -4.29 11.41 9.79
CA LEU A 242 -5.09 10.31 9.25
C LEU A 242 -5.84 10.69 7.97
N ALA A 243 -6.34 11.93 7.88
CA ALA A 243 -7.09 12.43 6.72
C ALA A 243 -6.25 12.54 5.44
N ALA A 244 -4.92 12.62 5.56
CA ALA A 244 -4.01 12.62 4.41
C ALA A 244 -3.68 11.21 3.92
N MET A 245 -4.01 10.17 4.70
CA MET A 245 -3.71 8.79 4.32
C MET A 245 -4.75 8.25 3.35
N LYS A 246 -4.28 7.49 2.36
CA LYS A 246 -5.12 6.82 1.38
C LYS A 246 -5.31 5.37 1.78
N GLU A 247 -6.48 4.84 1.45
CA GLU A 247 -6.75 3.41 1.57
C GLU A 247 -6.19 2.73 0.32
N THR A 248 -5.61 1.53 0.50
CA THR A 248 -4.97 0.83 -0.62
C THR A 248 -5.33 -0.64 -0.63
N TYR A 249 -5.43 -1.22 -1.83
CA TYR A 249 -5.35 -2.66 -2.01
C TYR A 249 -3.91 -3.06 -2.32
N ARG A 250 -3.37 -3.98 -1.53
CA ARG A 250 -2.03 -4.54 -1.73
C ARG A 250 -2.19 -5.92 -2.32
N VAL A 251 -1.70 -6.10 -3.54
CA VAL A 251 -2.01 -7.29 -4.35
C VAL A 251 -0.76 -8.14 -4.52
N LYS A 252 -0.85 -9.42 -4.12
CA LYS A 252 0.15 -10.44 -4.43
C LYS A 252 -0.19 -11.08 -5.77
N MET A 253 0.78 -11.09 -6.68
CA MET A 253 0.67 -11.61 -8.02
C MET A 253 1.43 -12.92 -8.19
N SER A 254 1.08 -13.66 -9.23
CA SER A 254 1.75 -14.90 -9.62
C SER A 254 3.12 -14.67 -10.26
N GLY A 255 3.35 -13.51 -10.84
CA GLY A 255 4.61 -13.12 -11.48
C GLY A 255 4.55 -11.74 -12.16
N PRO A 256 5.68 -11.27 -12.72
CA PRO A 256 5.81 -9.92 -13.26
C PRO A 256 4.91 -9.63 -14.47
N ASP A 257 4.57 -10.64 -15.27
CA ASP A 257 3.64 -10.47 -16.39
C ASP A 257 2.22 -10.17 -15.91
N ALA A 258 1.81 -10.80 -14.80
CA ALA A 258 0.52 -10.54 -14.19
C ALA A 258 0.46 -9.13 -13.56
N VAL A 259 1.58 -8.66 -12.97
CA VAL A 259 1.72 -7.27 -12.50
C VAL A 259 1.44 -6.27 -13.62
N ARG A 260 2.07 -6.44 -14.79
CA ARG A 260 1.87 -5.52 -15.93
C ARG A 260 0.43 -5.52 -16.42
N ARG A 261 -0.20 -6.69 -16.53
CA ARG A 261 -1.62 -6.79 -16.90
C ARG A 261 -2.51 -6.06 -15.91
N LEU A 262 -2.25 -6.21 -14.60
CA LEU A 262 -3.04 -5.55 -13.58
C LEU A 262 -2.90 -4.02 -13.64
N GLN A 263 -1.68 -3.51 -13.81
CA GLN A 263 -1.44 -2.08 -14.00
C GLN A 263 -2.19 -1.54 -15.21
N GLN A 264 -2.09 -2.21 -16.36
CA GLN A 264 -2.79 -1.81 -17.57
C GLN A 264 -4.31 -1.86 -17.43
N ALA A 265 -4.84 -2.86 -16.73
CA ALA A 265 -6.28 -3.06 -16.57
C ALA A 265 -6.94 -2.09 -15.60
N LEU A 266 -6.18 -1.54 -14.63
CA LEU A 266 -6.69 -0.68 -13.57
C LEU A 266 -6.36 0.80 -13.75
N ASN A 267 -5.42 1.14 -14.63
CA ASN A 267 -5.14 2.54 -14.96
C ASN A 267 -6.39 3.23 -15.54
N GLY A 268 -6.81 4.33 -14.93
CA GLY A 268 -7.98 5.09 -15.34
C GLY A 268 -9.32 4.45 -14.99
N VAL A 269 -9.34 3.36 -14.19
CA VAL A 269 -10.58 2.79 -13.67
C VAL A 269 -11.17 3.74 -12.61
N PRO A 270 -12.47 4.05 -12.66
CA PRO A 270 -13.12 4.89 -11.65
C PRO A 270 -12.89 4.34 -10.23
N GLY A 271 -12.44 5.21 -9.33
CA GLY A 271 -12.13 4.84 -7.94
C GLY A 271 -10.68 4.36 -7.72
N VAL A 272 -9.87 4.29 -8.77
CA VAL A 272 -8.43 4.01 -8.67
C VAL A 272 -7.64 5.28 -8.95
N GLU A 273 -6.88 5.75 -7.94
CA GLU A 273 -6.01 6.92 -8.04
C GLU A 273 -4.70 6.57 -8.73
N SER A 274 -4.05 5.49 -8.30
CA SER A 274 -2.77 5.05 -8.87
C SER A 274 -2.53 3.56 -8.69
N VAL A 275 -1.71 3.01 -9.58
CA VAL A 275 -1.29 1.60 -9.55
C VAL A 275 0.22 1.50 -9.67
N MET A 276 0.89 1.18 -8.56
CA MET A 276 2.35 1.19 -8.46
C MET A 276 2.90 -0.17 -8.04
N SER A 277 4.03 -0.59 -8.60
CA SER A 277 4.72 -1.79 -8.11
C SER A 277 5.30 -1.53 -6.72
N VAL A 278 5.27 -2.54 -5.86
CA VAL A 278 5.92 -2.47 -4.55
C VAL A 278 7.43 -2.60 -4.73
N ALA A 279 8.17 -1.61 -4.22
CA ALA A 279 9.63 -1.58 -4.28
C ALA A 279 10.26 -2.00 -2.94
N PRO A 280 11.55 -2.35 -2.89
CA PRO A 280 12.24 -2.67 -1.64
C PRO A 280 12.27 -1.52 -0.63
N PHE A 281 12.19 -0.28 -1.12
CA PHE A 281 12.26 0.92 -0.31
C PHE A 281 10.98 1.73 -0.44
N ALA A 282 10.52 2.26 0.70
CA ALA A 282 9.48 3.27 0.79
C ALA A 282 10.15 4.64 0.65
N TYR A 283 9.62 5.47 -0.23
CA TYR A 283 10.07 6.84 -0.49
C TYR A 283 9.05 7.84 0.05
#